data_AF-A0A520EEF7-F1
#
_entry.id   AF-A0A520EEF7-F1
#
_cell.length_a   1.000
_cell.length_b   1.000
_cell.length_c   1.000
_cell.angle_alpha   90.00
_cell.angle_beta   90.00
_cell.angle_gamma   90.00
#
_symmetry.space_group_name_H-M   'P 1'
#
loop_
_entity.id
_entity.type
_entity.pdbx_description
1 polymer ?
#
loop_
_entity_poly.entity_id
_entity_poly.type
_entity_poly.pdbx_seq_one_letter_code
_entity_poly.pdbx_strand_id
1 'polypeptide(L)'
;MAHLPASASDEDLINFADEWAKLMEAEDYEVAFEFTSHEPSMHWTPSLIRQVVKSYDECSASQKVTLNGKPTDVSQRKEVMRWEENRHGSIGQIWYDLNIDGYVSDLTATFDVQVGPDGLTVRLDDIHVM
;
A
#
# COMPACT_ATOMS: atom_id res chain seq x y z
N MET A 1 4.83 -3.81 12.98
CA MET A 1 4.85 -4.38 11.62
C MET A 1 4.25 -5.77 11.61
N ALA A 2 3.33 -6.03 10.68
CA ALA A 2 2.75 -7.35 10.51
C ALA A 2 3.67 -8.25 9.67
N HIS A 3 3.81 -9.51 10.10
CA HIS A 3 4.57 -10.54 9.39
C HIS A 3 3.61 -11.56 8.81
N LEU A 4 3.87 -11.98 7.57
CA LEU A 4 3.12 -13.03 6.90
C LEU A 4 3.93 -14.33 6.89
N PRO A 5 3.29 -15.51 6.91
CA PRO A 5 4.02 -16.76 6.78
C PRO A 5 4.74 -16.84 5.43
N ALA A 6 5.87 -17.56 5.38
CA ALA A 6 6.63 -17.76 4.13
C ALA A 6 5.79 -18.39 2.99
N SER A 7 4.73 -19.12 3.35
CA SER A 7 3.78 -19.75 2.43
C SER A 7 2.59 -18.85 2.05
N ALA A 8 2.60 -17.56 2.38
CA ALA A 8 1.50 -16.65 2.11
C ALA A 8 1.22 -16.55 0.60
N SER A 9 -0.06 -16.73 0.27
CA SER A 9 -0.59 -16.67 -1.10
C SER A 9 -0.72 -15.23 -1.58
N ASP A 10 -1.05 -15.06 -2.86
CA ASP A 10 -1.33 -13.73 -3.42
C ASP A 10 -2.59 -13.12 -2.80
N GLU A 11 -3.57 -13.95 -2.46
CA GLU A 11 -4.78 -13.53 -1.74
C GLU A 11 -4.43 -13.02 -0.34
N ASP A 12 -3.50 -13.67 0.37
CA ASP A 12 -3.03 -13.19 1.69
C ASP A 12 -2.33 -11.83 1.60
N LEU A 13 -1.55 -11.61 0.53
CA LEU A 13 -0.87 -10.34 0.28
C LEU A 13 -1.84 -9.22 -0.11
N ILE A 14 -2.88 -9.52 -0.91
CA ILE A 14 -3.95 -8.57 -1.20
C ILE A 14 -4.74 -8.25 0.06
N ASN A 15 -5.06 -9.25 0.89
CA ASN A 15 -5.73 -9.05 2.16
C ASN A 15 -4.90 -8.17 3.12
N PHE A 16 -3.57 -8.34 3.12
CA PHE A 16 -2.68 -7.43 3.85
C PHE A 16 -2.84 -5.98 3.37
N ALA A 17 -2.86 -5.75 2.06
CA ALA A 17 -3.03 -4.40 1.50
C ALA A 17 -4.45 -3.84 1.79
N ASP A 18 -5.48 -4.67 1.82
CA ASP A 18 -6.83 -4.29 2.25
C ASP A 18 -6.85 -3.86 3.73
N GLU A 19 -6.18 -4.58 4.63
CA GLU A 19 -6.06 -4.18 6.05
C GLU A 19 -5.29 -2.86 6.20
N TRP A 20 -4.21 -2.67 5.44
CA TRP A 20 -3.50 -1.40 5.40
C TRP A 20 -4.40 -0.26 4.89
N ALA A 21 -5.18 -0.50 3.83
CA ALA A 21 -6.12 0.48 3.30
C ALA A 21 -7.25 0.84 4.29
N LYS A 22 -7.67 -0.08 5.17
CA LYS A 22 -8.62 0.22 6.26
C LYS A 22 -8.04 1.19 7.29
N LEU A 23 -6.75 1.04 7.63
CA LEU A 23 -6.06 1.99 8.51
C LEU A 23 -5.99 3.38 7.86
N MET A 24 -5.71 3.42 6.55
CA MET A 24 -5.71 4.64 5.76
C MET A 24 -7.09 5.31 5.69
N GLU A 25 -8.17 4.53 5.56
CA GLU A 25 -9.56 5.01 5.56
C GLU A 25 -10.00 5.58 6.92
N ALA A 26 -9.45 5.03 8.01
CA ALA A 26 -9.59 5.54 9.37
C ALA A 26 -8.71 6.77 9.65
N GLU A 27 -7.88 7.18 8.68
CA GLU A 27 -6.85 8.22 8.83
C GLU A 27 -5.84 7.95 9.95
N ASP A 28 -5.65 6.67 10.31
CA ASP A 28 -4.68 6.23 11.30
C ASP A 28 -3.31 6.00 10.65
N TYR A 29 -2.71 7.10 10.20
CA TYR A 29 -1.45 7.08 9.46
C TYR A 29 -0.25 6.60 10.29
N GLU A 30 -0.33 6.72 11.62
CA GLU A 30 0.69 6.20 12.52
C GLU A 30 0.67 4.67 12.51
N VAL A 31 -0.49 4.06 12.72
CA VAL A 31 -0.62 2.61 12.68
C VAL A 31 -0.40 2.08 11.26
N ALA A 32 -0.88 2.76 10.21
CA ALA A 32 -0.62 2.39 8.82
C ALA A 32 0.88 2.39 8.47
N PHE A 33 1.63 3.36 8.99
CA PHE A 33 3.08 3.39 8.87
C PHE A 33 3.72 2.22 9.62
N GLU A 34 3.34 1.97 10.87
CA GLU A 34 3.90 0.85 11.64
C GLU A 34 3.50 -0.54 11.11
N PHE A 35 2.45 -0.62 10.30
CA PHE A 35 1.94 -1.86 9.71
C PHE A 35 2.91 -2.46 8.68
N THR A 36 3.60 -1.62 7.93
CA THR A 36 4.59 -1.99 6.90
C THR A 36 6.04 -1.78 7.38
N SER A 37 6.98 -2.44 6.70
CA SER A 37 8.40 -2.01 6.79
C SER A 37 8.63 -0.81 5.88
N HIS A 38 9.75 -0.13 6.11
CA HIS A 38 10.16 1.03 5.34
C HIS A 38 11.66 0.97 5.07
N GLU A 39 12.03 1.35 3.85
CA GLU A 39 13.42 1.62 3.49
C GLU A 39 13.79 3.02 3.99
N PRO A 40 14.77 3.20 4.90
CA PRO A 40 15.09 4.49 5.48
C PRO A 40 15.40 5.59 4.45
N SER A 41 15.97 5.22 3.30
CA SER A 41 16.27 6.16 2.22
C SER A 41 15.03 6.70 1.48
N MET A 42 13.86 6.08 1.64
CA MET A 42 12.59 6.58 1.09
C MET A 42 11.92 7.64 1.96
N HIS A 43 12.39 7.81 3.20
CA HIS A 43 11.90 8.85 4.12
C HIS A 43 10.39 8.85 4.38
N TRP A 44 9.73 7.70 4.21
CA TRP A 44 8.33 7.54 4.60
C TRP A 44 8.16 7.89 6.07
N THR A 45 7.10 8.66 6.35
CA THR A 45 6.65 9.02 7.68
C THR A 45 5.12 9.05 7.67
N PRO A 46 4.44 8.91 8.82
CA PRO A 46 2.98 9.07 8.89
C PRO A 46 2.50 10.40 8.27
N SER A 47 3.25 11.48 8.51
CA SER A 47 2.94 12.80 7.96
C SER A 47 3.08 12.85 6.44
N LEU A 48 4.10 12.19 5.87
CA LEU A 48 4.30 12.14 4.43
C LEU A 48 3.22 11.28 3.74
N ILE A 49 2.88 10.13 4.32
CA ILE A 49 1.79 9.27 3.82
C ILE A 49 0.47 10.06 3.79
N ARG A 50 0.15 10.76 4.90
CA ARG A 50 -1.01 11.66 4.95
C ARG A 50 -0.92 12.72 3.85
N GLN A 51 0.23 13.39 3.72
CA GLN A 51 0.40 14.47 2.76
C GLN A 51 0.17 14.00 1.33
N VAL A 52 0.68 12.83 0.92
CA VAL A 52 0.43 12.27 -0.42
C VAL A 52 -1.07 12.12 -0.67
N VAL A 53 -1.81 11.57 0.29
CA VAL A 53 -3.27 11.44 0.17
C VAL A 53 -3.94 12.82 0.10
N LYS A 54 -3.56 13.80 0.93
CA LYS A 54 -4.17 15.14 1.00
C LYS A 54 -3.75 16.09 -0.13
N SER A 55 -2.70 15.76 -0.87
CA SER A 55 -2.19 16.52 -2.01
C SER A 55 -2.52 15.88 -3.35
N TYR A 56 -3.25 14.76 -3.33
CA TYR A 56 -3.80 14.15 -4.53
C TYR A 56 -4.85 15.06 -5.19
N ASP A 57 -4.79 15.20 -6.51
CA ASP A 57 -5.71 15.97 -7.37
C ASP A 57 -6.15 17.33 -6.79
N GLU A 58 -7.40 17.44 -6.30
CA GLU A 58 -8.01 18.66 -5.76
C GLU A 58 -7.30 19.22 -4.51
N CYS A 59 -6.33 18.49 -3.95
CA CYS A 59 -5.55 18.89 -2.78
C CYS A 59 -6.42 19.26 -1.57
N SER A 60 -7.44 18.45 -1.32
CA SER A 60 -8.40 18.71 -0.24
C SER A 60 -7.92 18.15 1.11
N ALA A 61 -8.00 18.97 2.15
CA ALA A 61 -7.69 18.54 3.51
C ALA A 61 -8.65 17.46 4.04
N SER A 62 -9.87 17.38 3.49
CA SER A 62 -10.87 16.39 3.87
C SER A 62 -10.75 15.07 3.11
N GLN A 63 -10.02 15.04 1.98
CA GLN A 63 -9.99 13.84 1.15
C GLN A 63 -9.27 12.69 1.84
N LYS A 64 -9.77 11.48 1.68
CA LYS A 64 -9.20 10.31 2.34
C LYS A 64 -9.32 9.07 1.49
N VAL A 65 -8.49 8.09 1.83
CA VAL A 65 -8.63 6.75 1.27
C VAL A 65 -9.98 6.17 1.68
N THR A 66 -10.60 5.41 0.79
CA THR A 66 -11.76 4.58 1.11
C THR A 66 -11.53 3.16 0.64
N LEU A 67 -11.99 2.17 1.38
CA LEU A 67 -11.81 0.77 0.97
C LEU A 67 -12.66 0.43 -0.26
N ASN A 68 -13.85 1.02 -0.34
CA ASN A 68 -14.80 0.82 -1.43
C ASN A 68 -14.95 2.11 -2.25
N GLY A 69 -14.83 1.99 -3.56
CA GLY A 69 -15.05 3.08 -4.51
C GLY A 69 -16.15 2.78 -5.50
N LYS A 70 -16.88 3.81 -5.93
CA LYS A 70 -17.73 3.77 -7.10
C LYS A 70 -16.86 3.83 -8.36
N PRO A 71 -17.18 3.05 -9.42
CA PRO A 71 -16.43 3.08 -10.66
C PRO A 71 -16.36 4.49 -11.26
N THR A 72 -15.20 4.82 -11.82
CA THR A 72 -14.93 6.01 -12.64
C THR A 72 -14.50 5.54 -14.04
N ASP A 73 -13.80 6.37 -14.80
CA ASP A 73 -13.11 5.99 -16.04
C ASP A 73 -11.76 5.29 -15.80
N VAL A 74 -11.29 5.24 -14.55
CA VAL A 74 -10.08 4.52 -14.14
C VAL A 74 -10.45 3.09 -13.70
N SER A 75 -9.62 2.11 -14.08
CA SER A 75 -9.74 0.73 -13.61
C SER A 75 -8.96 0.52 -12.31
N GLN A 76 -9.54 -0.18 -11.35
CA GLN A 76 -8.80 -0.62 -10.15
C GLN A 76 -7.95 -1.86 -10.41
N ARG A 77 -6.72 -1.82 -9.91
CA ARG A 77 -5.82 -2.96 -9.80
C ARG A 77 -5.59 -3.33 -8.34
N LYS A 78 -5.72 -4.62 -8.07
CA LYS A 78 -5.23 -5.29 -6.86
C LYS A 78 -4.51 -6.54 -7.34
N GLU A 79 -3.21 -6.44 -7.51
CA GLU A 79 -2.40 -7.45 -8.18
C GLU A 79 -1.12 -7.73 -7.39
N VAL A 80 -0.69 -8.99 -7.42
CA VAL A 80 0.62 -9.41 -6.91
C VAL A 80 1.43 -9.91 -8.09
N MET A 81 2.57 -9.26 -8.32
CA MET A 81 3.58 -9.76 -9.26
C MET A 81 4.68 -10.48 -8.48
N ARG A 82 5.02 -11.71 -8.86
CA ARG A 82 6.12 -12.47 -8.26
C ARG A 82 7.29 -12.66 -9.21
N TRP A 83 8.48 -12.74 -8.64
CA TRP A 83 9.72 -12.98 -9.38
C TRP A 83 10.75 -13.75 -8.54
N GLU A 84 11.81 -14.23 -9.19
CA GLU A 84 12.98 -14.80 -8.48
C GLU A 84 13.63 -13.73 -7.60
N GLU A 85 14.04 -14.11 -6.38
CA GLU A 85 14.62 -13.18 -5.41
C GLU A 85 15.69 -12.28 -6.04
N ASN A 86 15.46 -10.97 -5.97
CA ASN A 86 16.39 -10.00 -6.51
C ASN A 86 17.50 -9.67 -5.49
N ARG A 87 18.49 -8.87 -5.91
CA ARG A 87 19.63 -8.46 -5.05
C ARG A 87 19.25 -7.69 -3.77
N HIS A 88 17.99 -7.27 -3.65
CA HIS A 88 17.44 -6.56 -2.50
C HIS A 88 16.55 -7.47 -1.63
N GLY A 89 16.54 -8.79 -1.88
CA GLY A 89 15.74 -9.77 -1.13
C GLY A 89 14.24 -9.71 -1.44
N SER A 90 13.84 -8.94 -2.45
CA SER A 90 12.44 -8.84 -2.88
C SER A 90 12.10 -9.95 -3.86
N ILE A 91 10.98 -10.62 -3.61
CA ILE A 91 10.44 -11.77 -4.37
C ILE A 91 9.13 -11.44 -5.09
N GLY A 92 8.67 -10.19 -4.99
CA GLY A 92 7.45 -9.74 -5.60
C GLY A 92 7.05 -8.34 -5.16
N GLN A 93 5.99 -7.83 -5.75
CA GLN A 93 5.40 -6.55 -5.41
C GLN A 93 3.89 -6.58 -5.53
N ILE A 94 3.23 -5.93 -4.58
CA ILE A 94 1.80 -5.72 -4.55
C ILE A 94 1.53 -4.36 -5.20
N TRP A 95 0.61 -4.32 -6.15
CA TRP A 95 0.09 -3.09 -6.75
C TRP A 95 -1.36 -2.93 -6.33
N TYR A 96 -1.63 -1.86 -5.59
CA TYR A 96 -2.93 -1.62 -4.98
C TYR A 96 -3.40 -0.20 -5.30
N ASP A 97 -4.37 -0.08 -6.20
CA ASP A 97 -4.98 1.19 -6.54
C ASP A 97 -5.96 1.61 -5.43
N LEU A 98 -5.79 2.82 -4.92
CA LEU A 98 -6.57 3.38 -3.84
C LEU A 98 -7.86 4.00 -4.38
N ASN A 99 -8.92 3.94 -3.58
CA ASN A 99 -10.09 4.78 -3.81
C ASN A 99 -9.96 6.03 -2.94
N ILE A 100 -10.43 7.16 -3.43
CA ILE A 100 -10.43 8.44 -2.70
C ILE A 100 -11.88 8.93 -2.60
N ASP A 101 -12.31 9.25 -1.38
CA ASP A 101 -13.65 9.77 -1.07
C ASP A 101 -14.81 8.94 -1.66
N GLY A 102 -14.63 7.63 -1.76
CA GLY A 102 -15.64 6.70 -2.26
C GLY A 102 -15.66 6.57 -3.78
N TYR A 103 -14.60 6.97 -4.48
CA TYR A 103 -14.46 6.86 -5.94
C TYR A 103 -13.14 6.20 -6.32
N VAL A 104 -13.17 5.42 -7.40
CA VAL A 104 -11.96 4.84 -7.99
C VAL A 104 -11.02 5.96 -8.46
N SER A 105 -9.75 5.86 -8.08
CA SER A 105 -8.70 6.83 -8.40
C SER A 105 -7.49 6.17 -9.07
N ASP A 106 -6.61 6.97 -9.67
CA ASP A 106 -5.32 6.54 -10.23
C ASP A 106 -4.16 6.61 -9.22
N LEU A 107 -4.46 6.88 -7.94
CA LEU A 107 -3.47 6.85 -6.87
C LEU A 107 -3.18 5.40 -6.48
N THR A 108 -1.96 4.94 -6.70
CA THR A 108 -1.53 3.56 -6.45
C THR A 108 -0.51 3.51 -5.31
N ALA A 109 -0.70 2.58 -4.38
CA ALA A 109 0.32 2.16 -3.43
C ALA A 109 1.03 0.89 -3.94
N THR A 110 2.35 0.91 -3.97
CA THR A 110 3.18 -0.26 -4.28
C THR A 110 3.89 -0.75 -3.03
N PHE A 111 3.97 -2.08 -2.89
CA PHE A 111 4.64 -2.71 -1.77
C PHE A 111 5.58 -3.81 -2.22
N ASP A 112 6.85 -3.74 -1.82
CA ASP A 112 7.78 -4.85 -2.00
C ASP A 112 7.46 -5.98 -1.01
N VAL A 113 7.56 -7.22 -1.50
CA VAL A 113 7.45 -8.43 -0.68
C VAL A 113 8.84 -9.04 -0.53
N GLN A 114 9.33 -9.09 0.70
CA GLN A 114 10.68 -9.57 1.01
C GLN A 114 10.65 -10.81 1.88
N VAL A 115 11.63 -11.70 1.68
CA VAL A 115 11.84 -12.84 2.57
C VAL A 115 12.68 -12.40 3.77
N GLY A 116 12.16 -12.64 4.96
CA GLY A 116 12.83 -12.42 6.23
C GLY A 116 12.94 -13.70 7.06
N PRO A 117 13.62 -13.64 8.22
CA PRO A 117 13.80 -14.80 9.10
C PRO A 117 12.47 -15.36 9.64
N ASP A 118 11.46 -14.50 9.83
CA ASP A 118 10.15 -14.85 10.41
C ASP A 118 9.04 -15.02 9.36
N GLY A 119 9.40 -15.11 8.07
CA GLY A 119 8.44 -15.24 6.96
C GLY A 119 8.55 -14.10 5.95
N LEU A 120 7.43 -13.66 5.39
CA LEU A 120 7.39 -12.54 4.46
C LEU A 120 7.18 -11.21 5.21
N THR A 121 7.89 -10.20 4.74
CA THR A 121 7.75 -8.81 5.17
C THR A 121 7.25 -7.99 3.99
N VAL A 122 6.23 -7.17 4.23
CA VAL A 122 5.70 -6.22 3.24
C VAL A 122 6.26 -4.84 3.53
N ARG A 123 6.85 -4.21 2.52
CA ARG A 123 7.50 -2.91 2.62
C ARG A 123 6.77 -1.91 1.75
N LEU A 124 6.40 -0.75 2.29
CA LEU A 124 5.89 0.33 1.46
C LEU A 124 7.02 0.83 0.56
N ASP A 125 6.82 0.74 -0.74
CA ASP A 125 7.77 1.20 -1.74
C ASP A 125 7.39 2.64 -2.13
N ASP A 126 6.23 2.83 -2.74
CA ASP A 126 5.77 4.15 -3.18
C ASP A 126 4.26 4.35 -3.10
N ILE A 127 3.82 5.60 -3.12
CA ILE A 127 2.42 6.01 -3.34
C ILE A 127 2.43 7.10 -4.42
N HIS A 128 2.00 6.77 -5.64
CA HIS A 128 2.10 7.63 -6.81
C HIS A 128 0.87 7.55 -7.70
N VAL A 129 0.76 8.50 -8.62
CA VAL A 129 -0.27 8.54 -9.67
C VAL A 129 0.20 7.73 -10.88
N MET A 130 -0.70 6.95 -11.47
CA MET A 130 -0.46 6.09 -12.64
C MET A 130 -0.96 6.66 -13.97
#